data_AF-A0A3C1YF08-F1
#
_entry.id   AF-A0A3C1YF08-F1
#
_cell.length_a   1.000
_cell.length_b   1.000
_cell.length_c   1.000
_cell.angle_alpha   90.00
_cell.angle_beta   90.00
_cell.angle_gamma   90.00
#
_symmetry.space_group_name_H-M   'P 1'
#
loop_
_entity.id
_entity.type
_entity.pdbx_description
1 polymer ?
#
loop_
_entity_poly.entity_id
_entity_poly.type
_entity_poly.pdbx_seq_one_letter_code
_entity_poly.pdbx_strand_id
1 'polypeptide(L)' 'MAKFTSMAYKSADEMIFGTAKKPVKYGRDFEVGGGMVYPEIVNHPRPGSEETKKSLMREYEKMTNDSMER' A
#
# COMPACT_ATOMS: atom_id res chain seq x y z
N MET A 1 7.66 -15.59 19.68
CA MET A 1 7.55 -15.28 18.23
C MET A 1 7.52 -16.59 17.47
N ALA A 2 6.61 -16.77 16.50
CA ALA A 2 6.61 -17.97 15.67
C ALA A 2 7.85 -17.95 14.75
N LYS A 3 8.51 -19.10 14.58
CA LYS A 3 9.62 -19.26 13.63
C LYS A 3 9.11 -19.94 12.37
N PHE A 4 9.43 -19.39 11.21
CA PHE A 4 9.22 -20.08 9.94
C PHE A 4 10.33 -21.10 9.74
N THR A 5 9.97 -22.38 9.65
CA THR A 5 10.90 -23.50 9.40
C THR A 5 10.73 -24.12 8.02
N SER A 6 9.83 -23.56 7.20
CA SER A 6 9.54 -24.01 5.84
C SER A 6 9.05 -22.84 4.97
N MET A 7 9.16 -23.00 3.66
CA MET A 7 8.66 -22.05 2.68
C MET A 7 7.15 -22.22 2.47
N ALA A 8 6.45 -21.10 2.23
CA ALA A 8 5.02 -21.13 1.94
C ALA A 8 4.71 -21.72 0.55
N TYR A 9 5.56 -21.49 -0.44
CA TYR A 9 5.46 -22.01 -1.81
C TYR A 9 6.39 -23.21 -2.02
N LYS A 10 6.02 -24.13 -2.91
CA LYS A 10 6.86 -25.32 -3.19
C LYS A 10 7.95 -25.02 -4.22
N SER A 11 7.70 -24.09 -5.14
CA SER A 11 8.66 -23.60 -6.12
C SER A 11 8.51 -22.08 -6.33
N ALA A 12 9.53 -21.46 -6.92
CA ALA A 12 9.48 -20.06 -7.31
C ALA A 12 8.44 -19.81 -8.41
N ASP A 13 8.20 -20.78 -9.30
CA ASP A 13 7.25 -20.68 -10.41
C ASP A 13 5.79 -20.54 -9.94
N GLU A 14 5.47 -20.93 -8.69
CA GLU A 14 4.14 -20.70 -8.09
C GLU A 14 3.89 -19.22 -7.71
N MET A 15 4.94 -18.38 -7.67
CA MET A 15 4.85 -17.00 -7.20
C MET A 15 4.51 -16.05 -8.36
N ILE A 16 3.31 -15.47 -8.34
CA ILE A 16 2.82 -14.56 -9.38
C ILE A 16 2.33 -13.25 -8.75
N PHE A 17 2.61 -12.13 -9.40
CA PHE A 17 2.16 -10.81 -8.95
C PHE A 17 0.63 -10.75 -8.74
N GLY A 18 0.22 -10.01 -7.71
CA GLY A 18 -1.19 -9.82 -7.36
C GLY A 18 -1.83 -10.97 -6.59
N THR A 19 -1.13 -12.10 -6.39
CA THR A 19 -1.64 -13.26 -5.62
C THR A 19 -0.76 -13.58 -4.42
N ALA A 20 -1.39 -14.04 -3.33
CA ALA A 20 -0.70 -14.56 -2.15
C ALA A 20 -1.47 -15.73 -1.53
N LYS A 21 -0.77 -16.72 -0.93
CA LYS A 21 -1.44 -17.84 -0.21
C LYS A 21 -2.32 -17.39 0.96
N LYS A 22 -2.11 -16.18 1.48
CA LYS A 22 -2.88 -15.57 2.57
C LYS A 22 -3.17 -14.11 2.23
N PRO A 23 -4.18 -13.82 1.39
CA PRO A 23 -4.58 -12.46 1.07
C PRO A 23 -5.00 -11.69 2.33
N VAL A 24 -4.88 -10.36 2.29
CA VAL A 24 -5.19 -9.48 3.43
C VAL A 24 -6.30 -8.51 3.03
N LYS A 25 -7.37 -8.49 3.83
CA LYS A 25 -8.50 -7.56 3.69
C LYS A 25 -8.35 -6.39 4.67
N TYR A 26 -8.46 -5.16 4.17
CA TYR A 26 -8.38 -3.95 4.99
C TYR A 26 -8.98 -2.74 4.25
N GLY A 27 -8.99 -1.58 4.91
CA GLY A 27 -9.43 -0.32 4.29
C GLY A 27 -10.90 -0.35 3.86
N ARG A 28 -11.19 0.22 2.69
CA ARG A 28 -12.54 0.30 2.09
C ARG A 28 -12.75 -0.87 1.12
N ASP A 29 -13.09 -2.03 1.66
CA ASP A 29 -13.31 -3.28 0.90
C ASP A 29 -12.14 -3.67 0.00
N PHE A 30 -10.93 -3.43 0.49
CA PHE A 30 -9.70 -3.65 -0.26
C PHE A 30 -9.05 -4.98 0.12
N GLU A 31 -8.59 -5.74 -0.88
CA GLU A 31 -7.98 -7.06 -0.69
C GLU A 31 -6.67 -7.19 -1.47
N VAL A 32 -5.53 -7.18 -0.77
CA VAL A 32 -4.21 -7.36 -1.38
C VAL A 32 -3.83 -8.83 -1.41
N GLY A 33 -3.29 -9.27 -2.56
CA GLY A 33 -2.96 -10.67 -2.81
C GLY A 33 -4.16 -11.53 -3.26
N GLY A 34 -5.31 -10.90 -3.54
CA GLY A 34 -6.55 -11.55 -3.97
C GLY A 34 -6.72 -11.76 -5.48
N GLY A 35 -5.67 -11.53 -6.28
CA GLY A 35 -5.69 -11.71 -7.74
C GLY A 35 -5.56 -10.42 -8.55
N MET A 36 -5.38 -9.27 -7.91
CA MET A 36 -5.15 -7.98 -8.57
C MET A 36 -3.83 -7.35 -8.09
N VAL A 37 -3.19 -6.61 -8.98
CA VAL A 37 -2.02 -5.77 -8.68
C VAL A 37 -2.51 -4.35 -8.46
N TYR A 38 -2.10 -3.74 -7.35
CA TYR A 38 -2.49 -2.38 -6.98
C TYR A 38 -1.28 -1.46 -6.98
N PRO A 39 -1.46 -0.18 -7.38
CA PRO A 39 -0.45 0.83 -7.16
C PRO A 39 -0.42 1.27 -5.69
N GLU A 40 0.77 1.49 -5.14
CA GLU A 40 0.97 2.17 -3.86
C GLU A 40 1.58 3.55 -4.13
N ILE A 41 0.77 4.60 -4.00
CA ILE A 41 1.18 5.97 -4.31
C ILE A 41 1.76 6.60 -3.03
N VAL A 42 3.05 6.96 -3.08
CA VAL A 42 3.75 7.58 -1.95
C VAL A 42 3.91 9.08 -2.20
N ASN A 43 3.03 9.86 -1.58
CA ASN A 43 3.03 11.32 -1.69
C ASN A 43 4.05 11.96 -0.74
N HIS A 44 4.84 12.91 -1.26
CA HIS A 44 5.82 13.68 -0.49
C HIS A 44 5.45 15.17 -0.44
N PRO A 45 5.28 15.76 0.76
CA PRO A 45 4.91 17.16 0.88
C PRO A 45 5.98 18.07 0.29
N ARG A 46 5.56 19.20 -0.29
CA ARG A 46 6.50 20.21 -0.82
C ARG A 46 7.30 20.84 0.33
N PRO A 47 8.59 21.15 0.14
CA PRO A 47 9.37 21.89 1.12
C PRO A 47 8.67 23.18 1.56
N GLY A 48 8.72 23.48 2.86
CA GLY A 48 8.03 24.61 3.50
C GLY A 48 6.57 24.34 3.89
N SER A 49 5.95 23.26 3.40
CA SER A 49 4.59 22.90 3.86
C SER A 49 4.61 22.25 5.25
N GLU A 50 5.76 21.72 5.67
CA GLU A 50 6.01 21.09 6.97
C GLU A 50 6.18 22.07 8.14
N GLU A 51 6.25 23.38 7.88
CA GLU A 51 6.51 24.41 8.90
C GLU A 51 5.50 24.38 10.07
N THR A 52 4.24 24.04 9.78
CA THR A 52 3.22 23.89 10.80
C THR A 52 2.40 22.62 10.55
N LYS A 53 1.81 22.06 11.61
CA LYS A 53 0.87 20.95 11.48
C LYS A 53 -0.28 21.27 10.50
N LYS A 54 -0.78 22.51 10.52
CA LYS A 54 -1.90 22.94 9.67
C LYS A 54 -1.51 22.98 8.19
N SER A 55 -0.36 23.55 7.85
CA SER A 55 0.13 23.59 6.47
C SER A 55 0.44 22.18 5.95
N LEU A 56 1.02 21.33 6.80
CA LEU A 56 1.37 19.96 6.44
C LEU A 56 0.12 19.10 6.19
N MET A 57 -0.89 19.22 7.05
CA MET A 57 -2.16 18.51 6.88
C MET A 57 -2.87 18.93 5.59
N ARG A 58 -2.87 20.24 5.28
CA ARG A 58 -3.49 20.76 4.05
C ARG A 58 -2.78 20.24 2.80
N GLU A 59 -1.46 20.09 2.85
CA GLU A 59 -0.68 19.53 1.75
C GLU A 59 -1.05 18.06 1.51
N TYR A 60 -1.05 17.23 2.55
CA TYR A 60 -1.43 15.82 2.42
C TYR A 60 -2.87 15.61 1.95
N GLU A 61 -3.80 16.45 2.43
CA GLU A 61 -5.20 16.42 1.98
C GLU A 61 -5.29 16.65 0.47
N LYS A 62 -4.62 17.71 -0.02
CA LYS A 62 -4.58 18.00 -1.46
C LYS A 62 -4.00 16.82 -2.26
N MET A 63 -2.84 16.31 -1.86
CA MET A 63 -2.17 15.23 -2.59
C MET A 63 -3.01 13.94 -2.63
N THR A 64 -3.71 13.64 -1.53
CA THR A 64 -4.60 12.46 -1.45
C THR A 64 -5.79 12.63 -2.38
N ASN A 65 -6.44 13.79 -2.40
CA ASN A 65 -7.56 14.05 -3.31
C ASN A 65 -7.12 14.01 -4.77
N ASP A 66 -6.01 14.67 -5.11
CA ASP A 66 -5.44 14.66 -6.46
C ASP A 66 -5.10 13.23 -6.94
N SER A 67 -4.70 12.33 -6.01
CA SER A 67 -4.40 10.93 -6.33
C SER A 67 -5.65 10.09 -6.59
N MET A 68 -6.79 10.47 -6.02
CA MET A 68 -8.06 9.75 -6.17
C MET A 68 -8.91 10.26 -7.34
N GLU A 69 -8.66 11.47 -7.82
CA GLU A 69 -9.37 12.09 -8.95
C GLU A 69 -8.82 11.70 -10.33
N ARG A 70 -7.68 11.02 -10.39
CA ARG A 70 -7.01 10.57 -11.63
C ARG A 70 -7.22 9.09 -11.88
#